data_AF-A0A7W5JX90-F1
#
_entry.id   AF-A0A7W5JX90-F1
#
_cell.length_a   1.000
_cell.length_b   1.000
_cell.length_c   1.000
_cell.angle_alpha   90.00
_cell.angle_beta   90.00
_cell.angle_gamma   90.00
#
_symmetry.space_group_name_H-M   'P 1'
#
loop_
_entity.id
_entity.type
_entity.pdbx_description
1 polymer ?
#
loop_
_entity_poly.entity_id
_entity_poly.type
_entity_poly.pdbx_seq_one_letter_code
_entity_poly.pdbx_strand_id
1 'polypeptide(L)'
;MEPGTRAIVELAWARRLGLPDDALEPGTSWRLTRVDSSVAMFVSLWEHRVLVGPDWLLDRAEGVDDGVLASGPGLLGLTAETADGAAPGRLLGAGILSFTDRYVEHEALETVVVADDPQAVHDLERQCPPDDVTEVGLGRMADRFVLLDDREAPDAGSGYDEWQGILANVGVLVPPALRRSGRGLLAGAMATNDALDSGLVAQWRCRAENVASLGLARRLGYEPVGTQTTVALA
;
A
#
# COMPACT_ATOMS: atom_id res chain seq x y z
N MET A 1 -11.72 -9.04 -9.71
CA MET A 1 -10.86 -9.95 -8.92
C MET A 1 -11.48 -11.35 -8.84
N GLU A 2 -10.67 -12.40 -8.95
CA GLU A 2 -11.09 -13.80 -8.80
C GLU A 2 -11.34 -14.16 -7.32
N PRO A 3 -12.23 -15.13 -7.02
CA PRO A 3 -12.49 -15.55 -5.63
C PRO A 3 -11.24 -16.02 -4.87
N GLY A 4 -10.30 -16.68 -5.55
CA GLY A 4 -9.05 -17.15 -4.94
C GLY A 4 -8.16 -16.00 -4.46
N THR A 5 -8.13 -14.90 -5.20
CA THR A 5 -7.35 -13.70 -4.88
C THR A 5 -7.80 -13.06 -3.58
N ARG A 6 -9.11 -13.01 -3.33
CA ARG A 6 -9.64 -12.49 -2.07
C ARG A 6 -9.11 -13.28 -0.86
N ALA A 7 -9.12 -14.61 -0.93
CA ALA A 7 -8.61 -15.46 0.15
C ALA A 7 -7.10 -15.26 0.37
N ILE A 8 -6.32 -15.07 -0.69
CA ILE A 8 -4.88 -14.74 -0.60
C ILE A 8 -4.67 -13.41 0.14
N VAL A 9 -5.45 -12.38 -0.21
CA VAL A 9 -5.36 -11.07 0.43
C VAL A 9 -5.79 -11.14 1.91
N GLU A 10 -6.89 -11.83 2.22
CA GLU A 10 -7.35 -12.06 3.60
C GLU A 10 -6.27 -12.78 4.43
N LEU A 11 -5.69 -13.85 3.92
CA LEU A 11 -4.60 -14.59 4.59
C LEU A 11 -3.37 -13.71 4.85
N ALA A 12 -2.93 -12.95 3.83
CA ALA A 12 -1.76 -12.08 3.95
C ALA A 12 -1.97 -11.00 5.02
N TRP A 13 -3.15 -10.38 5.04
CA TRP A 13 -3.48 -9.34 6.01
C TRP A 13 -3.68 -9.90 7.41
N ALA A 14 -4.29 -11.07 7.57
CA ALA A 14 -4.40 -11.75 8.86
C ALA A 14 -3.01 -11.96 9.48
N ARG A 15 -2.08 -12.56 8.71
CA ARG A 15 -0.68 -12.75 9.14
C ARG A 15 0.03 -11.44 9.45
N ARG A 16 -0.14 -10.43 8.60
CA ARG A 16 0.49 -9.11 8.79
C ARG A 16 0.05 -8.42 10.08
N LEU A 17 -1.22 -8.61 10.45
CA LEU A 17 -1.83 -8.07 11.67
C LEU A 17 -1.61 -8.99 12.88
N GLY A 18 -0.94 -10.13 12.70
CA GLY A 18 -0.68 -11.10 13.77
C GLY A 18 -1.96 -11.77 14.29
N LEU A 19 -2.93 -11.96 13.40
CA LEU A 19 -4.16 -12.73 13.62
C LEU A 19 -3.99 -14.18 13.14
N PRO A 20 -4.83 -15.12 13.61
CA PRO A 20 -4.95 -16.45 13.00
C PRO A 20 -5.22 -16.38 11.49
N ASP A 21 -4.72 -17.36 10.73
CA ASP A 21 -4.83 -17.41 9.26
C ASP A 21 -6.28 -17.40 8.75
N ASP A 22 -7.24 -17.87 9.55
CA ASP A 22 -8.68 -17.94 9.28
C ASP A 22 -9.48 -16.77 9.88
N ALA A 23 -8.82 -15.80 10.53
CA ALA A 23 -9.51 -14.72 11.24
C ALA A 23 -10.31 -13.79 10.31
N LEU A 24 -9.91 -13.68 9.05
CA LEU A 24 -10.56 -12.86 8.03
C LEU A 24 -11.43 -13.70 7.08
N GLU A 25 -11.97 -14.83 7.54
CA GLU A 25 -12.95 -15.60 6.76
C GLU A 25 -14.32 -14.90 6.72
N PRO A 26 -15.07 -15.01 5.60
CA PRO A 26 -16.40 -14.42 5.47
C PRO A 26 -17.36 -14.85 6.58
N GLY A 27 -18.16 -13.90 7.08
CA GLY A 27 -19.17 -14.15 8.13
C GLY A 27 -18.75 -13.68 9.53
N THR A 28 -17.52 -13.22 9.70
CA THR A 28 -17.09 -12.48 10.90
C THR A 28 -17.69 -11.08 10.88
N SER A 29 -18.74 -10.85 11.67
CA SER A 29 -19.50 -9.58 11.64
C SER A 29 -19.06 -8.56 12.68
N TRP A 30 -18.08 -8.87 13.50
CA TRP A 30 -17.63 -8.03 14.62
C TRP A 30 -16.19 -7.55 14.40
N ARG A 31 -15.86 -6.40 15.00
CA ARG A 31 -14.52 -5.82 14.91
C ARG A 31 -13.52 -6.64 15.69
N LEU A 32 -12.56 -7.23 14.99
CA LEU A 32 -11.43 -7.94 15.59
C LEU A 32 -10.50 -6.95 16.27
N THR A 33 -9.90 -7.36 17.39
CA THR A 33 -8.91 -6.56 18.11
C THR A 33 -7.58 -7.31 18.26
N ARG A 34 -6.47 -6.58 18.24
CA ARG A 34 -5.12 -7.12 18.48
C ARG A 34 -4.32 -6.15 19.34
N VAL A 35 -3.74 -6.67 20.43
CA VAL A 35 -2.91 -5.88 21.32
C VAL A 35 -1.52 -5.60 20.71
N ASP A 36 -1.19 -4.32 20.53
CA ASP A 36 0.16 -3.87 20.15
C ASP A 36 0.48 -2.55 20.86
N SER A 37 1.58 -2.50 21.60
CA SER A 37 1.93 -1.31 22.41
C SER A 37 2.56 -0.16 21.61
N SER A 38 2.93 -0.38 20.35
CA SER A 38 3.73 0.57 19.55
C SER A 38 2.92 1.37 18.53
N VAL A 39 1.74 0.88 18.17
CA VAL A 39 0.96 1.42 17.06
C VAL A 39 -0.53 1.35 17.36
N ALA A 40 -1.28 2.35 16.91
CA ALA A 40 -2.72 2.27 16.75
C ALA A 40 -3.04 2.18 15.25
N MET A 41 -3.70 1.11 14.83
CA MET A 41 -4.02 0.87 13.43
C MET A 41 -5.45 0.39 13.29
N PHE A 42 -6.19 0.98 12.36
CA PHE A 42 -7.49 0.48 11.95
C PHE A 42 -7.43 0.04 10.49
N VAL A 43 -7.83 -1.19 10.23
CA VAL A 43 -7.91 -1.77 8.89
C VAL A 43 -9.35 -2.14 8.58
N SER A 44 -9.84 -1.64 7.45
CA SER A 44 -11.05 -2.15 6.82
C SER A 44 -10.67 -2.90 5.55
N LEU A 45 -11.18 -4.11 5.37
CA LEU A 45 -10.87 -4.95 4.21
C LEU A 45 -12.11 -5.77 3.87
N TRP A 46 -12.81 -5.42 2.78
CA TRP A 46 -14.19 -5.85 2.51
C TRP A 46 -15.10 -5.63 3.73
N GLU A 47 -15.72 -6.68 4.28
CA GLU A 47 -16.54 -6.62 5.51
C GLU A 47 -15.71 -6.57 6.80
N HIS A 48 -14.44 -6.96 6.75
CA HIS A 48 -13.61 -7.12 7.94
C HIS A 48 -13.19 -5.80 8.52
N ARG A 49 -13.13 -5.75 9.86
CA ARG A 49 -12.72 -4.59 10.65
C ARG A 49 -11.74 -5.06 11.70
N VAL A 50 -10.52 -4.53 11.68
CA VAL A 50 -9.48 -4.88 12.63
C VAL A 50 -8.94 -3.62 13.28
N LEU A 51 -8.96 -3.58 14.61
CA LEU A 51 -8.31 -2.56 15.41
C LEU A 51 -7.10 -3.16 16.12
N VAL A 52 -5.92 -2.62 15.82
CA VAL A 52 -4.67 -2.95 16.49
C VAL A 52 -4.28 -1.78 17.38
N GLY A 53 -3.92 -2.05 18.63
CA GLY A 53 -3.57 -0.99 19.58
C GLY A 53 -3.27 -1.53 20.97
N PRO A 54 -2.75 -0.69 21.87
CA PRO A 54 -2.55 -1.06 23.26
C PRO A 54 -3.90 -1.26 23.96
N ASP A 55 -3.94 -2.03 25.05
CA ASP A 55 -5.18 -2.37 25.77
C ASP A 55 -6.04 -1.12 26.08
N TRP A 56 -5.42 -0.06 26.60
CA TRP A 56 -6.12 1.19 26.92
C TRP A 56 -6.82 1.84 25.71
N LEU A 57 -6.27 1.66 24.50
CA LEU A 57 -6.86 2.21 23.28
C LEU A 57 -8.01 1.33 22.80
N LEU A 58 -7.85 0.01 22.92
CA LEU A 58 -8.90 -0.96 22.59
C LEU A 58 -10.11 -0.76 23.51
N ASP A 59 -9.89 -0.54 24.81
CA ASP A 59 -10.94 -0.23 25.78
C ASP A 59 -11.66 1.08 25.41
N ARG A 60 -10.92 2.13 25.04
CA ARG A 60 -11.51 3.42 24.60
C ARG A 60 -12.28 3.33 23.30
N ALA A 61 -11.92 2.40 22.43
CA ALA A 61 -12.61 2.19 21.17
C ALA A 61 -13.94 1.44 21.35
N GLU A 62 -14.23 0.91 22.55
CA GLU A 62 -15.51 0.26 22.84
C GLU A 62 -16.68 1.23 22.57
N GLY A 63 -17.63 0.80 21.74
CA GLY A 63 -18.77 1.63 21.31
C GLY A 63 -18.45 2.76 20.33
N VAL A 64 -17.18 2.96 19.94
CA VAL A 64 -16.80 3.93 18.90
C VAL A 64 -17.11 3.36 17.51
N ASP A 65 -17.73 4.18 16.68
CA ASP A 65 -18.08 3.84 15.30
C ASP A 65 -16.84 3.57 14.43
N ASP A 66 -16.93 2.55 13.59
CA ASP A 66 -15.83 2.13 12.72
C ASP A 66 -15.43 3.20 11.69
N GLY A 67 -16.36 4.06 11.25
CA GLY A 67 -16.06 5.18 10.38
C GLY A 67 -15.19 6.24 11.07
N VAL A 68 -15.37 6.42 12.38
CA VAL A 68 -14.51 7.30 13.19
C VAL A 68 -13.12 6.67 13.31
N LEU A 69 -13.02 5.39 13.65
CA LEU A 69 -11.75 4.67 13.76
C LEU A 69 -10.99 4.57 12.43
N ALA A 70 -11.71 4.45 11.32
CA ALA A 70 -11.13 4.45 9.98
C ALA A 70 -10.58 5.82 9.58
N SER A 71 -11.01 6.90 10.23
CA SER A 71 -10.52 8.25 9.92
C SER A 71 -9.23 8.57 10.68
N GLY A 72 -8.28 9.21 10.00
CA GLY A 72 -7.03 9.69 10.63
C GLY A 72 -7.28 10.55 11.89
N PRO A 73 -8.14 11.59 11.81
CA PRO A 73 -8.47 12.42 12.97
C PRO A 73 -9.18 11.64 14.09
N GLY A 74 -10.09 10.72 13.76
CA GLY A 74 -10.83 9.95 14.76
C GLY A 74 -9.93 8.98 15.53
N LEU A 75 -9.09 8.21 14.83
CA LEU A 75 -8.13 7.31 15.47
C LEU A 75 -7.08 8.08 16.29
N LEU A 76 -6.56 9.18 15.75
CA LEU A 76 -5.63 10.04 16.48
C LEU A 76 -6.29 10.65 17.73
N GLY A 77 -7.57 11.01 17.64
CA GLY A 77 -8.35 11.54 18.76
C GLY A 77 -8.41 10.59 19.96
N LEU A 78 -8.37 9.27 19.73
CA LEU A 78 -8.32 8.29 20.82
C LEU A 78 -7.00 8.31 21.60
N THR A 79 -5.92 8.83 21.01
CA THR A 79 -4.61 8.96 21.64
C THR A 79 -4.47 10.21 22.52
N ALA A 80 -5.45 11.12 22.51
CA ALA A 80 -5.43 12.36 23.26
C ALA A 80 -5.46 12.15 24.80
N GLU A 81 -5.10 13.20 25.54
CA GLU A 81 -4.97 13.21 27.02
C GLU A 81 -6.24 12.74 27.74
N THR A 82 -6.03 11.91 28.77
CA THR A 82 -7.04 11.51 29.74
C THR A 82 -6.51 11.63 31.16
N ALA A 83 -7.38 11.40 32.16
CA ALA A 83 -7.06 11.46 33.58
C ALA A 83 -5.91 10.50 34.00
N ASP A 84 -5.69 9.39 33.27
CA ASP A 84 -4.62 8.41 33.54
C ASP A 84 -3.36 8.62 32.65
N GLY A 85 -3.30 9.72 31.89
CA GLY A 85 -2.18 10.10 31.03
C GLY A 85 -2.52 10.14 29.52
N ALA A 86 -1.65 10.77 28.73
CA ALA A 86 -1.62 10.72 27.27
C ALA A 86 -0.50 9.80 26.77
N ALA A 87 -0.74 9.15 25.63
CA ALA A 87 0.32 8.64 24.77
C ALA A 87 0.30 9.51 23.50
N PRO A 88 1.23 10.47 23.33
CA PRO A 88 1.20 11.35 22.17
C PRO A 88 1.29 10.53 20.89
N GLY A 89 0.25 10.62 20.06
CA GLY A 89 0.18 9.95 18.78
C GLY A 89 0.65 10.83 17.63
N ARG A 90 1.25 10.23 16.60
CA ARG A 90 1.50 10.87 15.30
C ARG A 90 0.82 10.09 14.20
N LEU A 91 -0.09 10.75 13.47
CA LEU A 91 -0.71 10.17 12.28
C LEU A 91 0.37 9.87 11.23
N LEU A 92 0.50 8.60 10.84
CA LEU A 92 1.38 8.17 9.75
C LEU A 92 0.66 8.25 8.41
N GLY A 93 -0.65 8.04 8.40
CA GLY A 93 -1.51 8.24 7.23
C GLY A 93 -2.75 7.37 7.22
N ALA A 94 -3.59 7.64 6.22
CA ALA A 94 -4.71 6.80 5.82
C ALA A 94 -4.53 6.42 4.35
N GLY A 95 -4.46 5.12 4.06
CA GLY A 95 -4.24 4.58 2.73
C GLY A 95 -5.44 3.78 2.24
N ILE A 96 -5.77 3.91 0.96
CA ILE A 96 -6.66 3.00 0.24
C ILE A 96 -5.83 1.77 -0.15
N LEU A 97 -6.41 0.61 0.10
CA LEU A 97 -5.86 -0.71 -0.25
C LEU A 97 -6.55 -1.19 -1.52
N SER A 98 -5.77 -1.42 -2.57
CA SER A 98 -6.28 -1.91 -3.85
C SER A 98 -5.46 -3.09 -4.34
N PHE A 99 -6.08 -4.03 -5.03
CA PHE A 99 -5.41 -5.24 -5.49
C PHE A 99 -5.80 -5.59 -6.92
N THR A 100 -4.91 -6.31 -7.60
CA THR A 100 -5.20 -6.93 -8.90
C THR A 100 -4.50 -8.28 -9.00
N ASP A 101 -5.17 -9.20 -9.68
CA ASP A 101 -4.68 -10.50 -10.13
C ASP A 101 -4.61 -10.58 -11.67
N ARG A 102 -4.75 -9.42 -12.33
CA ARG A 102 -4.82 -9.33 -13.79
C ARG A 102 -3.55 -8.71 -14.34
N TYR A 103 -3.02 -9.39 -15.35
CA TYR A 103 -1.97 -8.85 -16.21
C TYR A 103 -2.45 -7.57 -16.86
N VAL A 104 -1.52 -6.63 -16.97
CA VAL A 104 -1.71 -5.36 -17.65
C VAL A 104 -1.15 -5.48 -19.07
N GLU A 105 -2.02 -5.31 -20.06
CA GLU A 105 -1.61 -5.22 -21.45
C GLU A 105 -1.12 -3.81 -21.78
N HIS A 106 0.06 -3.70 -22.36
CA HIS A 106 0.59 -2.43 -22.86
C HIS A 106 1.58 -2.70 -24.01
N GLU A 107 1.35 -2.09 -25.17
CA GLU A 107 2.12 -2.34 -26.41
C GLU A 107 3.64 -2.16 -26.23
N ALA A 108 4.04 -1.15 -25.46
CA ALA A 108 5.45 -0.84 -25.25
C ALA A 108 6.18 -1.79 -24.29
N LEU A 109 5.51 -2.75 -23.62
CA LEU A 109 6.19 -3.69 -22.71
C LEU A 109 7.21 -4.57 -23.44
N GLU A 110 6.95 -4.92 -24.69
CA GLU A 110 7.83 -5.78 -25.50
C GLU A 110 9.09 -5.06 -25.98
N THR A 111 9.06 -3.73 -26.04
CA THR A 111 10.12 -2.92 -26.66
C THR A 111 10.83 -2.00 -25.69
N VAL A 112 10.28 -1.78 -24.48
CA VAL A 112 10.86 -0.86 -23.51
C VAL A 112 12.21 -1.35 -23.03
N VAL A 113 13.17 -0.44 -22.93
CA VAL A 113 14.49 -0.74 -22.38
C VAL A 113 14.42 -0.57 -20.86
N VAL A 114 14.86 -1.59 -20.14
CA VAL A 114 14.94 -1.60 -18.68
C VAL A 114 16.41 -1.62 -18.27
N ALA A 115 16.81 -0.72 -17.38
CA ALA A 115 18.16 -0.72 -16.83
C ALA A 115 18.38 -1.87 -15.84
N ASP A 116 19.57 -2.46 -15.84
CA ASP A 116 19.98 -3.54 -14.95
C ASP A 116 20.88 -3.06 -13.79
N ASP A 117 21.26 -1.79 -13.78
CA ASP A 117 22.22 -1.24 -12.83
C ASP A 117 21.56 -0.40 -11.70
N PRO A 118 22.16 -0.37 -10.49
CA PRO A 118 21.65 0.45 -9.38
C PRO A 118 21.75 1.97 -9.58
N GLN A 119 22.62 2.45 -10.48
CA GLN A 119 22.83 3.88 -10.72
C GLN A 119 21.60 4.50 -11.41
N ALA A 120 20.93 3.75 -12.29
CA ALA A 120 19.70 4.19 -12.95
C ALA A 120 18.59 4.58 -11.95
N VAL A 121 18.46 3.83 -10.85
CA VAL A 121 17.50 4.13 -9.77
C VAL A 121 17.87 5.44 -9.08
N HIS A 122 19.15 5.61 -8.74
CA HIS A 122 19.64 6.83 -8.10
C HIS A 122 19.41 8.07 -8.97
N ASP A 123 19.70 7.96 -10.26
CA ASP A 123 19.53 9.06 -11.21
C ASP A 123 18.05 9.39 -11.46
N LEU A 124 17.16 8.40 -11.43
CA LEU A 124 15.72 8.61 -11.47
C LEU A 124 15.21 9.32 -10.20
N GLU A 125 15.61 8.87 -9.01
CA GLU A 125 15.19 9.45 -7.74
C GLU A 125 15.61 10.93 -7.63
N ARG A 126 16.80 11.29 -8.15
CA ARG A 126 17.27 12.68 -8.20
C ARG A 126 16.44 13.61 -9.08
N GLN A 127 15.64 13.07 -9.99
CA GLN A 127 14.70 13.84 -10.82
C GLN A 127 13.35 14.06 -10.14
N CYS A 128 13.12 13.44 -8.98
CA CYS A 128 11.85 13.44 -8.28
C CYS A 128 11.91 14.24 -6.96
N PRO A 129 10.77 14.82 -6.53
CA PRO A 129 10.66 15.41 -5.19
C PRO A 129 11.00 14.40 -4.08
N PRO A 130 11.69 14.80 -3.00
CA PRO A 130 12.05 13.90 -1.89
C PRO A 130 10.86 13.18 -1.24
N ASP A 131 9.70 13.83 -1.20
CA ASP A 131 8.48 13.24 -0.64
C ASP A 131 7.98 12.08 -1.51
N ASP A 132 8.04 12.21 -2.84
CA ASP A 132 7.66 11.15 -3.78
C ASP A 132 8.65 9.97 -3.68
N VAL A 133 9.95 10.26 -3.60
CA VAL A 133 10.99 9.25 -3.40
C VAL A 133 10.79 8.51 -2.08
N THR A 134 10.45 9.23 -1.01
CA THR A 134 10.21 8.63 0.31
C THR A 134 8.93 7.79 0.33
N GLU A 135 7.86 8.27 -0.32
CA GLU A 135 6.57 7.57 -0.42
C GLU A 135 6.69 6.28 -1.21
N VAL A 136 7.36 6.31 -2.37
CA VAL A 136 7.53 5.11 -3.22
C VAL A 136 8.61 4.19 -2.66
N GLY A 137 9.74 4.74 -2.21
CA GLY A 137 10.86 3.96 -1.67
C GLY A 137 11.54 3.06 -2.70
N LEU A 138 11.55 3.43 -3.99
CA LEU A 138 12.01 2.60 -5.10
C LEU A 138 13.41 1.99 -4.89
N GLY A 139 14.38 2.78 -4.41
CA GLY A 139 15.73 2.29 -4.14
C GLY A 139 15.84 1.25 -3.02
N ARG A 140 14.77 1.01 -2.24
CA ARG A 140 14.72 0.00 -1.18
C ARG A 140 13.95 -1.26 -1.60
N MET A 141 13.26 -1.24 -2.72
CA MET A 141 12.48 -2.38 -3.20
C MET A 141 13.41 -3.51 -3.65
N ALA A 142 13.05 -4.74 -3.28
CA ALA A 142 13.75 -5.93 -3.70
C ALA A 142 13.81 -6.03 -5.24
N ASP A 143 12.63 -5.96 -5.87
CA ASP A 143 12.45 -6.01 -7.30
C ASP A 143 12.13 -4.63 -7.84
N ARG A 144 12.89 -4.19 -8.86
CA ARG A 144 12.84 -2.83 -9.38
C ARG A 144 13.20 -2.79 -10.85
N PHE A 145 12.51 -1.93 -11.57
CA PHE A 145 12.57 -1.74 -13.00
C PHE A 145 12.67 -0.24 -13.26
N VAL A 146 13.73 0.18 -13.93
CA VAL A 146 13.90 1.57 -14.37
C VAL A 146 13.82 1.58 -15.88
N LEU A 147 12.82 2.27 -16.41
CA LEU A 147 12.63 2.45 -17.83
C LEU A 147 13.54 3.55 -18.35
N LEU A 148 14.14 3.31 -19.51
CA LEU A 148 15.00 4.26 -20.19
C LEU A 148 14.32 4.85 -21.43
N ASP A 149 14.62 6.11 -21.73
CA ASP A 149 14.24 6.76 -22.98
C ASP A 149 15.20 6.39 -24.13
N ASP A 150 14.94 6.93 -25.33
CA ASP A 150 15.76 6.69 -26.53
C ASP A 150 17.22 7.16 -26.41
N ARG A 151 17.53 7.95 -25.36
CA ARG A 151 18.88 8.46 -25.05
C ARG A 151 19.51 7.72 -23.86
N GLU A 152 18.92 6.59 -23.46
CA GLU A 152 19.33 5.79 -22.31
C GLU A 152 19.22 6.55 -20.97
N ALA A 153 18.39 7.59 -20.89
CA ALA A 153 18.17 8.34 -19.66
C ALA A 153 16.98 7.74 -18.87
N PRO A 154 17.09 7.61 -17.53
CA PRO A 154 15.99 7.14 -16.68
C PRO A 154 14.77 8.06 -16.74
N ASP A 155 13.60 7.51 -17.09
CA ASP A 155 12.39 8.30 -17.36
C ASP A 155 11.18 7.93 -16.48
N ALA A 156 11.13 6.70 -15.98
CA ALA A 156 10.18 6.21 -14.98
C ALA A 156 10.72 4.95 -14.33
N GLY A 157 10.20 4.64 -13.14
CA GLY A 157 10.58 3.43 -12.43
C GLY A 157 9.43 2.85 -11.64
N SER A 158 9.54 1.57 -11.36
CA SER A 158 8.56 0.80 -10.61
C SER A 158 9.23 -0.36 -9.93
N GLY A 159 8.60 -0.89 -8.89
CA GLY A 159 9.10 -2.07 -8.20
C GLY A 159 8.06 -2.59 -7.24
N TYR A 160 8.43 -3.66 -6.54
CA TYR A 160 7.63 -4.17 -5.44
C TYR A 160 8.50 -4.79 -4.34
N ASP A 161 7.91 -4.84 -3.16
CA ASP A 161 8.41 -5.68 -2.07
C ASP A 161 7.40 -6.79 -1.81
N GLU A 162 7.91 -8.02 -1.67
CA GLU A 162 7.10 -9.14 -1.23
C GLU A 162 6.57 -8.92 0.19
N TRP A 163 5.31 -9.29 0.39
CA TRP A 163 4.62 -9.15 1.65
C TRP A 163 3.94 -10.46 2.03
N GLN A 164 4.39 -11.03 3.14
CA GLN A 164 3.96 -12.36 3.62
C GLN A 164 4.19 -13.50 2.60
N GLY A 165 5.08 -13.29 1.62
CA GLY A 165 5.41 -14.25 0.56
C GLY A 165 4.29 -14.52 -0.45
N ILE A 166 3.22 -13.73 -0.45
CA ILE A 166 2.03 -13.95 -1.31
C ILE A 166 1.44 -12.66 -1.91
N LEU A 167 1.81 -11.49 -1.40
CA LEU A 167 1.45 -10.20 -2.00
C LEU A 167 2.70 -9.47 -2.48
N ALA A 168 2.55 -8.67 -3.54
CA ALA A 168 3.58 -7.74 -3.99
C ALA A 168 3.11 -6.30 -3.72
N ASN A 169 3.78 -5.57 -2.83
CA ASN A 169 3.46 -4.18 -2.58
C ASN A 169 4.13 -3.28 -3.63
N VAL A 170 3.39 -2.95 -4.68
CA VAL A 170 3.88 -2.23 -5.87
C VAL A 170 4.00 -0.74 -5.60
N GLY A 171 5.08 -0.13 -6.11
CA GLY A 171 5.25 1.31 -6.19
C GLY A 171 5.74 1.77 -7.57
N VAL A 172 5.40 3.01 -7.92
CA VAL A 172 5.76 3.63 -9.20
C VAL A 172 6.22 5.06 -8.97
N LEU A 173 7.37 5.40 -9.55
CA LEU A 173 8.00 6.72 -9.48
C LEU A 173 8.14 7.30 -10.89
N VAL A 174 7.63 8.51 -11.09
CA VAL A 174 7.72 9.24 -12.37
C VAL A 174 8.14 10.69 -12.11
N PRO A 175 9.22 11.18 -12.77
CA PRO A 175 9.65 12.57 -12.70
C PRO A 175 8.51 13.53 -13.04
N PRO A 176 8.37 14.67 -12.34
CA PRO A 176 7.31 15.64 -12.59
C PRO A 176 7.21 16.08 -14.07
N ALA A 177 8.36 16.26 -14.73
CA ALA A 177 8.43 16.68 -16.14
C ALA A 177 7.82 15.66 -17.13
N LEU A 178 7.73 14.39 -16.72
CA LEU A 178 7.26 13.29 -17.55
C LEU A 178 5.88 12.79 -17.11
N ARG A 179 5.20 13.47 -16.18
CA ARG A 179 3.85 13.09 -15.77
C ARG A 179 2.87 13.28 -16.93
N ARG A 180 1.79 12.49 -16.90
CA ARG A 180 0.72 12.50 -17.93
C ARG A 180 1.17 12.09 -19.35
N SER A 181 2.39 11.56 -19.50
CA SER A 181 2.92 11.04 -20.76
C SER A 181 2.61 9.56 -21.03
N GLY A 182 2.05 8.85 -20.03
CA GLY A 182 1.84 7.39 -20.09
C GLY A 182 2.96 6.58 -19.42
N ARG A 183 4.11 7.18 -19.10
CA ARG A 183 5.26 6.47 -18.50
C ARG A 183 4.95 5.74 -17.19
N GLY A 184 4.13 6.33 -16.32
CA GLY A 184 3.69 5.67 -15.09
C GLY A 184 2.82 4.43 -15.32
N LEU A 185 2.05 4.39 -16.41
CA LEU A 185 1.27 3.21 -16.78
C LEU A 185 2.19 2.08 -17.24
N LEU A 186 3.15 2.40 -18.11
CA LEU A 186 4.12 1.42 -18.60
C LEU A 186 4.98 0.84 -17.47
N ALA A 187 5.54 1.70 -16.61
CA ALA A 187 6.32 1.25 -15.45
C ALA A 187 5.46 0.42 -14.49
N GLY A 188 4.28 0.91 -14.11
CA GLY A 188 3.36 0.15 -13.25
C GLY A 188 2.95 -1.20 -13.84
N ALA A 189 2.78 -1.29 -15.16
CA ALA A 189 2.50 -2.55 -15.85
C ALA A 189 3.67 -3.53 -15.75
N MET A 190 4.90 -3.05 -15.90
CA MET A 190 6.11 -3.88 -15.75
C MET A 190 6.17 -4.53 -14.35
N ALA A 191 6.14 -3.72 -13.29
CA ALA A 191 6.19 -4.27 -11.92
C ALA A 191 4.97 -5.12 -11.56
N THR A 192 3.78 -4.78 -12.08
CA THR A 192 2.58 -5.58 -11.82
C THR A 192 2.66 -6.95 -12.50
N ASN A 193 3.06 -6.99 -13.77
CA ASN A 193 3.15 -8.26 -14.51
C ASN A 193 4.27 -9.14 -13.95
N ASP A 194 5.44 -8.58 -13.63
CA ASP A 194 6.53 -9.34 -13.02
C ASP A 194 6.16 -9.94 -11.66
N ALA A 195 5.41 -9.19 -10.83
CA ALA A 195 4.87 -9.73 -9.58
C ALA A 195 3.89 -10.89 -9.80
N LEU A 196 3.02 -10.79 -10.81
CA LEU A 196 2.06 -11.84 -11.16
C LEU A 196 2.77 -13.08 -11.73
N ASP A 197 3.80 -12.90 -12.55
CA ASP A 197 4.66 -13.97 -13.07
C ASP A 197 5.39 -14.70 -11.92
N SER A 198 5.70 -13.98 -10.85
CA SER A 198 6.26 -14.52 -9.61
C SER A 198 5.22 -15.22 -8.71
N GLY A 199 3.96 -15.30 -9.13
CA GLY A 199 2.87 -15.97 -8.41
C GLY A 199 2.30 -15.16 -7.24
N LEU A 200 2.58 -13.86 -7.17
CA LEU A 200 2.08 -12.95 -6.14
C LEU A 200 0.79 -12.26 -6.58
N VAL A 201 -0.02 -11.82 -5.62
CA VAL A 201 -1.12 -10.88 -5.91
C VAL A 201 -0.60 -9.45 -5.74
N ALA A 202 -0.81 -8.62 -6.76
CA ALA A 202 -0.31 -7.26 -6.73
C ALA A 202 -1.19 -6.36 -5.82
N GLN A 203 -0.54 -5.63 -4.93
CA GLN A 203 -1.13 -4.70 -3.97
C GLN A 203 -0.65 -3.29 -4.25
N TRP A 204 -1.60 -2.35 -4.27
CA TRP A 204 -1.33 -0.91 -4.33
C TRP A 204 -1.83 -0.23 -3.05
N ARG A 205 -0.96 0.53 -2.40
CA ARG A 205 -1.27 1.31 -1.20
C ARG A 205 -1.03 2.78 -1.49
N CYS A 206 -2.07 3.59 -1.34
CA CYS A 206 -2.02 5.00 -1.73
C CYS A 206 -2.86 5.86 -0.79
N ARG A 207 -2.36 7.04 -0.45
CA ARG A 207 -3.14 8.03 0.34
C ARG A 207 -4.40 8.44 -0.41
N ALA A 208 -5.50 8.64 0.31
CA ALA A 208 -6.78 9.03 -0.30
C ALA A 208 -6.69 10.36 -1.06
N GLU A 209 -5.79 11.25 -0.64
CA GLU A 209 -5.56 12.57 -1.24
C GLU A 209 -4.72 12.51 -2.53
N ASN A 210 -4.00 11.41 -2.77
CA ASN A 210 -3.14 11.24 -3.95
C ASN A 210 -3.95 10.73 -5.15
N VAL A 211 -4.78 11.63 -5.69
CA VAL A 211 -5.70 11.35 -6.81
C VAL A 211 -4.97 10.82 -8.05
N ALA A 212 -3.73 11.27 -8.29
CA ALA A 212 -2.94 10.82 -9.43
C ALA A 212 -2.55 9.34 -9.31
N SER A 213 -2.05 8.93 -8.14
CA SER A 213 -1.70 7.53 -7.88
C SER A 213 -2.95 6.63 -7.87
N LEU A 214 -4.07 7.06 -7.28
CA LEU A 214 -5.34 6.33 -7.36
C LEU A 214 -5.84 6.18 -8.80
N GLY A 215 -5.70 7.22 -9.62
CA GLY A 215 -6.02 7.17 -11.04
C GLY A 215 -5.14 6.20 -11.81
N LEU A 216 -3.86 6.13 -11.48
CA LEU A 216 -2.92 5.17 -12.07
C LEU A 216 -3.28 3.73 -11.69
N ALA A 217 -3.48 3.46 -10.40
CA ALA A 217 -3.89 2.14 -9.90
C ALA A 217 -5.15 1.62 -10.62
N ARG A 218 -6.17 2.46 -10.79
CA ARG A 218 -7.38 2.10 -11.55
C ARG A 218 -7.10 1.76 -13.02
N ARG A 219 -6.20 2.51 -13.68
CA ARG A 219 -5.83 2.24 -15.08
C ARG A 219 -5.03 0.95 -15.23
N LEU A 220 -4.30 0.55 -14.20
CA LEU A 220 -3.60 -0.72 -14.09
C LEU A 220 -4.53 -1.88 -13.68
N GLY A 221 -5.83 -1.63 -13.47
CA GLY A 221 -6.80 -2.66 -13.12
C GLY A 221 -6.90 -2.98 -11.62
N TYR A 222 -6.27 -2.19 -10.74
CA TYR A 222 -6.41 -2.38 -9.30
C TYR A 222 -7.81 -1.98 -8.82
N GLU A 223 -8.42 -2.88 -8.07
CA GLU A 223 -9.74 -2.71 -7.48
C GLU A 223 -9.58 -2.28 -6.00
N PRO A 224 -10.14 -1.13 -5.57
CA PRO A 224 -10.09 -0.72 -4.16
C PRO A 224 -11.03 -1.56 -3.32
N VAL A 225 -10.54 -2.13 -2.23
CA VAL A 225 -11.29 -3.08 -1.38
C VAL A 225 -11.27 -2.72 0.10
N GLY A 226 -10.43 -1.77 0.51
CA GLY A 226 -10.23 -1.48 1.91
C GLY A 226 -9.46 -0.19 2.18
N THR A 227 -9.28 0.09 3.47
CA THR A 227 -8.47 1.20 3.97
C THR A 227 -7.62 0.77 5.15
N GLN A 228 -6.50 1.46 5.34
CA GLN A 228 -5.64 1.33 6.51
C GLN A 228 -5.34 2.73 7.05
N THR A 229 -5.66 2.97 8.31
CA THR A 229 -5.27 4.18 9.04
C THR A 229 -4.29 3.80 10.13
N THR A 230 -3.19 4.53 10.27
CA THR A 230 -2.14 4.20 11.23
C THR A 230 -1.65 5.44 11.96
N VAL A 231 -1.59 5.35 13.29
CA VAL A 231 -1.03 6.33 14.21
C VAL A 231 0.12 5.66 14.94
N ALA A 232 1.32 6.24 14.86
CA ALA A 232 2.44 5.83 15.69
C ALA A 232 2.24 6.36 17.10
N LEU A 233 2.49 5.51 18.09
CA LEU A 233 2.49 5.90 19.50
C LEU A 233 3.93 6.21 19.93
N ALA A 234 4.09 7.17 20.84
CA ALA A 234 5.38 7.60 21.38
C ALA A 234 5.67 6.98 22.75
#